data_AF-A0A561TQC1-F1
#
_entry.id   AF-A0A561TQC1-F1
#
_cell.length_a   1.000
_cell.length_b   1.000
_cell.length_c   1.000
_cell.angle_alpha   90.00
_cell.angle_beta   90.00
_cell.angle_gamma   90.00
#
_symmetry.space_group_name_H-M   'P 1'
#
loop_
_entity.id
_entity.type
_entity.pdbx_description
1 polymer ?
#
loop_
_entity_poly.entity_id
_entity_poly.type
_entity_poly.pdbx_seq_one_letter_code
_entity_poly.pdbx_strand_id
1 'polypeptide(L)'
;MRLLPRYYRLVEAGRKTIEVRVATPRKRAVAVGDTVVFHDRDTGRELDVIVQRITPYPSFEDLLSSEDPARIDPNGPPGELLANLRSIYPPAKEGLGVLAFAFDHRPARPGRPMPMTPAQYAHTVPHHTVYGCLYIRDEHDRPVQLRSVYGSRLWQFPGGNLDAQGEDPLQTARREAVEETGLELGLDTPKLLLTHFLHAGPRLPLNKVGLIFDGGRLTAEQLGRIRLDPAEHDMWAVHDLATWQGLMAPRAFARLDAIEQARRGEGPAYLTTHT
;
A
#
# COMPACT_ATOMS: atom_id res chain seq x y z
N MET A 1 6.17 -28.53 18.91
CA MET A 1 4.93 -29.34 18.95
C MET A 1 4.53 -29.69 17.52
N ARG A 2 4.06 -30.90 17.23
CA ARG A 2 3.66 -31.26 15.86
C ARG A 2 2.17 -31.03 15.63
N LEU A 3 1.81 -30.41 14.51
CA LEU A 3 0.43 -30.15 14.11
C LEU A 3 0.10 -30.94 12.84
N LEU A 4 -1.17 -31.33 12.68
CA LEU A 4 -1.66 -31.75 11.37
C LEU A 4 -1.61 -30.54 10.41
N PRO A 5 -1.38 -30.74 9.10
CA PRO A 5 -1.21 -29.64 8.14
C PRO A 5 -2.36 -28.63 8.17
N ARG A 6 -3.60 -29.10 8.33
CA ARG A 6 -4.78 -28.21 8.44
C ARG A 6 -4.70 -27.24 9.63
N TYR A 7 -4.21 -27.72 10.78
CA TYR A 7 -4.07 -26.91 11.99
C TYR A 7 -2.84 -26.00 11.90
N TYR A 8 -1.75 -26.48 11.29
CA TYR A 8 -0.58 -25.64 11.04
C TYR A 8 -0.94 -24.41 10.20
N ARG A 9 -1.66 -24.59 9.08
CA ARG A 9 -2.12 -23.48 8.22
C ARG A 9 -3.02 -22.48 8.96
N LEU A 10 -3.82 -22.97 9.91
CA LEU A 10 -4.69 -22.11 10.71
C LEU A 10 -3.91 -21.27 11.73
N VAL A 11 -2.82 -21.81 12.29
CA VAL A 11 -1.89 -21.04 13.13
C VAL A 11 -1.12 -20.03 12.27
N GLU A 12 -0.61 -20.46 11.11
CA GLU A 12 0.10 -19.61 10.15
C GLU A 12 -0.75 -18.42 9.67
N ALA A 13 -2.04 -18.65 9.41
CA ALA A 13 -2.99 -17.59 9.05
C ALA A 13 -3.49 -16.76 10.25
N GLY A 14 -3.03 -17.03 11.47
CA GLY A 14 -3.44 -16.33 12.69
C GLY A 14 -4.88 -16.56 13.12
N ARG A 15 -5.56 -17.58 12.58
CA ARG A 15 -6.97 -17.90 12.90
C ARG A 15 -7.11 -18.84 14.09
N LYS A 16 -6.18 -19.79 14.26
CA LYS A 16 -6.10 -20.67 15.44
C LYS A 16 -5.15 -20.05 16.46
N THR A 17 -5.68 -19.72 17.63
CA THR A 17 -4.95 -19.03 18.72
C THR A 17 -4.99 -19.79 20.04
N ILE A 18 -5.64 -20.96 20.06
CA ILE A 18 -5.62 -21.89 21.18
C ILE A 18 -5.18 -23.26 20.68
N GLU A 19 -4.11 -23.80 21.27
CA GLU A 19 -3.68 -25.16 21.05
C GLU A 19 -4.08 -26.06 22.22
N VAL A 20 -4.80 -27.14 21.91
CA VAL A 20 -5.29 -28.10 22.90
C VAL A 20 -4.36 -29.31 22.96
N ARG A 21 -3.86 -29.65 24.15
CA ARG A 21 -3.05 -30.85 24.40
C ARG A 21 -3.49 -31.52 25.70
N VAL A 22 -3.30 -32.84 25.78
CA VAL A 22 -3.36 -33.55 27.07
C VAL A 22 -2.14 -33.21 27.94
N ALA A 23 -2.33 -33.17 29.26
CA ALA A 23 -1.38 -32.67 30.24
C ALA A 23 -0.29 -33.70 30.60
N THR A 24 0.42 -34.21 29.60
CA THR A 24 1.61 -35.06 29.83
C THR A 24 2.70 -34.29 30.58
N PRO A 25 3.66 -34.96 31.24
CA PRO A 25 4.73 -34.27 31.98
C PRO A 25 5.45 -33.20 31.15
N ARG A 26 5.77 -33.50 29.87
CA ARG A 26 6.40 -32.54 28.94
C ARG A 26 5.51 -31.32 28.64
N LYS A 27 4.18 -31.47 28.63
CA LYS A 27 3.26 -30.36 28.39
C LYS A 27 3.02 -29.52 29.63
N ARG A 28 3.00 -30.15 30.82
CA ARG A 28 2.92 -29.45 32.11
C ARG A 28 4.16 -28.59 32.41
N ALA A 29 5.30 -28.94 31.81
CA ALA A 29 6.55 -28.19 31.97
C ALA A 29 6.61 -26.88 31.17
N VAL A 30 5.67 -26.63 30.25
CA VAL A 30 5.61 -25.37 29.49
C VAL A 30 5.07 -24.28 30.39
N ALA A 31 5.70 -23.11 30.40
CA ALA A 31 5.30 -21.93 31.15
C ALA A 31 4.76 -20.82 30.25
N VAL A 32 4.02 -19.88 30.85
CA VAL A 32 3.67 -18.61 30.18
C VAL A 32 4.96 -17.84 29.91
N GLY A 33 5.10 -17.30 28.69
CA GLY A 33 6.32 -16.67 28.19
C GLY A 33 7.22 -17.59 27.39
N ASP A 34 7.02 -18.91 27.43
CA ASP A 34 7.82 -19.85 26.65
C ASP A 34 7.57 -19.71 25.15
N THR A 35 8.64 -19.90 24.38
CA THR A 35 8.55 -20.09 22.94
C THR A 35 8.15 -21.52 22.61
N VAL A 36 7.05 -21.67 21.89
CA VAL A 36 6.60 -22.94 21.33
C VAL A 36 6.78 -22.93 19.82
N VAL A 37 7.63 -23.84 19.32
CA VAL A 37 7.77 -24.07 17.88
C VAL A 37 6.75 -25.11 17.43
N PHE A 38 5.80 -24.74 16.58
CA PHE A 38 4.96 -25.67 15.84
C PHE A 38 5.68 -26.19 14.61
N HIS A 39 5.59 -27.50 14.38
CA HIS A 39 6.10 -28.13 13.18
C HIS A 39 4.92 -28.70 12.39
N ASP A 40 4.83 -28.37 11.11
CA ASP A 40 3.94 -29.07 10.20
C ASP A 40 4.40 -30.53 10.06
N ARG A 41 3.49 -31.47 10.31
CA ARG A 41 3.80 -32.90 10.32
C ARG A 41 4.26 -33.40 8.95
N ASP A 42 3.79 -32.80 7.86
CA ASP A 42 4.03 -33.31 6.51
C ASP A 42 5.24 -32.64 5.86
N THR A 43 5.38 -31.32 6.03
CA THR A 43 6.43 -30.52 5.35
C THR A 43 7.63 -30.21 6.22
N GLY A 44 7.52 -30.33 7.55
CA GLY A 44 8.58 -29.94 8.50
C GLY A 44 8.74 -28.43 8.69
N ARG A 45 7.87 -27.60 8.07
CA ARG A 45 7.88 -26.15 8.28
C ARG A 45 7.68 -25.81 9.75
N GLU A 46 8.36 -24.77 10.20
CA GLU A 46 8.34 -24.33 11.60
C GLU A 46 7.62 -22.99 11.72
N LEU A 47 6.93 -22.80 12.84
CA LEU A 47 6.36 -21.51 13.23
C LEU A 47 6.41 -21.40 14.74
N ASP A 48 7.06 -20.37 15.25
CA ASP A 48 7.23 -20.14 16.68
C ASP A 48 6.25 -19.10 17.22
N VAL A 49 5.66 -19.40 18.38
CA VAL A 49 4.74 -18.50 19.09
C VAL A 49 5.14 -18.37 20.55
N ILE A 50 4.72 -17.28 21.19
CA ILE A 50 4.85 -17.09 22.65
C ILE A 50 3.57 -17.58 23.31
N VAL A 51 3.70 -18.45 24.30
CA VAL A 51 2.56 -18.86 25.12
C VAL A 51 2.17 -17.69 26.02
N GLN A 52 0.96 -17.17 25.83
CA GLN A 52 0.42 -16.04 26.58
C GLN A 52 -0.41 -16.49 27.79
N ARG A 53 -1.08 -17.63 27.68
CA ARG A 53 -1.89 -18.21 28.76
C ARG A 53 -1.88 -19.73 28.66
N ILE A 54 -1.86 -20.38 29.82
CA ILE A 54 -2.06 -21.82 29.95
C ILE A 54 -3.20 -22.03 30.93
N THR A 55 -4.24 -22.75 30.51
CA THR A 55 -5.36 -23.08 31.40
C THR A 55 -5.59 -24.58 31.44
N PRO A 56 -5.52 -25.21 32.63
CA PRO A 56 -5.82 -26.61 32.81
C PRO A 56 -7.33 -26.85 32.92
N TYR A 57 -7.79 -27.95 32.35
CA TYR A 57 -9.16 -28.42 32.41
C TYR A 57 -9.19 -29.92 32.79
N PRO A 58 -10.21 -30.38 33.54
CA PRO A 58 -10.36 -31.80 33.86
C PRO A 58 -10.70 -32.65 32.62
N SER A 59 -11.45 -32.11 31.67
CA SER A 59 -11.89 -32.80 30.45
C SER A 59 -11.90 -31.88 29.22
N PHE A 60 -12.09 -32.45 28.03
CA PHE A 60 -12.35 -31.66 26.82
C PHE A 60 -13.69 -30.94 26.86
N GLU A 61 -14.69 -31.48 27.56
CA GLU A 61 -16.00 -30.84 27.73
C GLU A 61 -15.90 -29.56 28.57
N ASP A 62 -15.13 -29.60 29.66
CA ASP A 62 -14.85 -28.41 30.49
C ASP A 62 -14.06 -27.34 29.72
N LEU A 63 -13.12 -27.78 28.87
CA LEU A 63 -12.37 -26.87 28.01
C LEU A 63 -13.29 -26.19 26.99
N LEU A 64 -14.12 -26.96 26.28
CA LEU A 64 -14.97 -26.44 25.21
C LEU A 64 -16.17 -25.64 25.73
N SER A 65 -16.55 -25.79 26.99
CA SER A 65 -17.54 -24.93 27.64
C SER A 65 -16.95 -23.58 28.07
N SER A 66 -15.63 -23.48 28.22
CA SER A 66 -14.92 -22.30 28.72
C SER A 66 -14.18 -21.52 27.63
N GLU A 67 -13.63 -22.20 26.64
CA GLU A 67 -12.84 -21.63 25.55
C GLU A 67 -13.68 -21.50 24.28
N ASP A 68 -13.42 -20.46 23.49
CA ASP A 68 -14.06 -20.27 22.18
C ASP A 68 -13.60 -21.36 21.18
N PRO A 69 -14.50 -22.24 20.71
CA PRO A 69 -14.17 -23.27 19.72
C PRO A 69 -13.58 -22.71 18.42
N ALA A 70 -13.97 -21.50 18.02
CA ALA A 70 -13.49 -20.85 16.80
C ALA A 70 -11.99 -20.49 16.90
N ARG A 71 -11.42 -20.40 18.10
CA ARG A 71 -9.99 -20.19 18.32
C ARG A 71 -9.18 -21.49 18.32
N ILE A 72 -9.84 -22.64 18.41
CA ILE A 72 -9.23 -23.97 18.43
C ILE A 72 -9.28 -24.62 17.05
N ASP A 73 -10.45 -24.59 16.39
CA ASP A 73 -10.67 -25.11 15.04
C ASP A 73 -11.70 -24.25 14.29
N PRO A 74 -11.30 -23.07 13.77
CA PRO A 74 -12.21 -22.12 13.12
C PRO A 74 -12.92 -22.64 11.86
N ASN A 75 -12.42 -23.72 11.25
CA ASN A 75 -13.01 -24.32 10.06
C ASN A 75 -13.65 -25.70 10.36
N GLY A 76 -13.68 -26.11 11.63
CA GLY A 76 -14.29 -27.36 12.03
C GLY A 76 -15.81 -27.28 11.93
N PRO A 77 -16.49 -28.36 11.51
CA PRO A 77 -17.94 -28.43 11.55
C PRO A 77 -18.47 -28.23 12.99
N PRO A 78 -19.57 -27.47 13.15
CA PRO A 78 -20.17 -27.25 14.47
C PRO A 78 -20.49 -28.56 15.19
N GLY A 79 -20.17 -28.65 16.48
CA GLY A 79 -20.44 -29.84 17.31
C GLY A 79 -19.47 -31.01 17.14
N GLU A 80 -18.58 -31.00 16.14
CA GLU A 80 -17.63 -32.12 15.94
C GLU A 80 -16.29 -31.92 16.65
N LEU A 81 -15.99 -30.72 17.15
CA LEU A 81 -14.68 -30.43 17.76
C LEU A 81 -14.36 -31.38 18.92
N LEU A 82 -15.33 -31.71 19.76
CA LEU A 82 -15.16 -32.66 20.86
C LEU A 82 -14.80 -34.06 20.34
N ALA A 83 -15.51 -34.55 19.33
CA ALA A 83 -15.25 -35.83 18.70
C ALA A 83 -13.86 -35.87 18.05
N ASN A 84 -13.47 -34.79 17.35
CA ASN A 84 -12.16 -34.62 16.73
C ASN A 84 -11.02 -34.58 17.76
N LEU A 85 -11.22 -33.95 18.91
CA LEU A 85 -10.23 -33.96 19.99
C LEU A 85 -10.08 -35.37 20.59
N ARG A 86 -11.19 -36.08 20.83
CA ARG A 86 -11.18 -37.46 21.37
C ARG A 86 -10.63 -38.49 20.38
N SER A 87 -10.77 -38.27 19.07
CA SER A 87 -10.15 -39.13 18.06
C SER A 87 -8.62 -38.99 18.05
N ILE A 88 -8.10 -37.81 18.42
CA ILE A 88 -6.65 -37.55 18.58
C ILE A 88 -6.15 -38.03 19.95
N TYR A 89 -6.96 -37.84 21.00
CA TYR A 89 -6.64 -38.19 22.38
C TYR A 89 -7.75 -39.06 23.02
N PRO A 90 -7.59 -40.40 23.00
CA PRO A 90 -8.56 -41.31 23.63
C PRO A 90 -8.71 -41.09 25.14
N PRO A 91 -9.76 -41.64 25.80
CA PRO A 91 -10.09 -41.36 27.21
C PRO A 91 -8.94 -41.54 28.20
N ALA A 92 -8.08 -42.55 28.01
CA ALA A 92 -6.91 -42.74 28.87
C ALA A 92 -5.90 -41.57 28.81
N LYS A 93 -5.80 -40.89 27.66
CA LYS A 93 -4.99 -39.68 27.51
C LYS A 93 -5.69 -38.44 28.04
N GLU A 94 -7.01 -38.33 27.83
CA GLU A 94 -7.84 -37.26 28.41
C GLU A 94 -7.76 -37.27 29.95
N GLY A 95 -7.72 -38.46 30.57
CA GLY A 95 -7.57 -38.64 32.02
C GLY A 95 -6.25 -38.13 32.62
N LEU A 96 -5.27 -37.72 31.79
CA LEU A 96 -4.10 -36.98 32.26
C LEU A 96 -4.41 -35.51 32.59
N GLY A 97 -5.61 -35.03 32.24
CA GLY A 97 -6.02 -33.64 32.20
C GLY A 97 -5.78 -33.01 30.82
N VAL A 98 -6.40 -31.86 30.57
CA VAL A 98 -6.31 -31.11 29.32
C VAL A 98 -5.69 -29.73 29.58
N LEU A 99 -4.90 -29.23 28.64
CA LEU A 99 -4.29 -27.90 28.65
C LEU A 99 -4.71 -27.14 27.40
N ALA A 100 -5.20 -25.91 27.60
CA ALA A 100 -5.34 -24.90 26.57
C ALA A 100 -4.12 -23.96 26.58
N PHE A 101 -3.34 -23.96 25.50
CA PHE A 101 -2.24 -23.02 25.29
C PHE A 101 -2.74 -21.88 24.41
N ALA A 102 -2.97 -20.70 24.98
CA ALA A 102 -3.35 -19.51 24.22
C ALA A 102 -2.11 -18.72 23.78
N PHE A 103 -2.12 -18.25 22.55
CA PHE A 103 -1.06 -17.46 21.91
C PHE A 103 -1.65 -16.52 20.84
N ASP A 104 -0.84 -15.61 20.31
CA ASP A 104 -1.17 -14.82 19.11
C ASP A 104 -0.35 -15.28 17.90
N HIS A 105 -0.56 -14.64 16.74
CA HIS A 105 0.13 -14.98 15.50
C HIS A 105 1.52 -14.34 15.38
N ARG A 106 2.02 -13.67 16.42
CA ARG A 106 3.31 -12.98 16.36
C ARG A 106 4.44 -14.02 16.50
N PRO A 107 5.46 -13.97 15.63
CA PRO A 107 6.66 -14.77 15.81
C PRO A 107 7.27 -14.52 17.19
N ALA A 108 7.65 -15.58 17.90
CA ALA A 108 8.29 -15.48 19.21
C ALA A 108 9.73 -14.98 19.12
N ARG A 109 10.44 -15.43 18.09
CA ARG A 109 11.83 -15.07 17.81
C ARG A 109 11.82 -13.66 17.21
N PRO A 110 12.39 -12.67 17.90
CA PRO A 110 12.51 -11.34 17.32
C PRO A 110 13.36 -11.41 16.05
N GLY A 111 12.94 -10.65 15.03
CA GLY A 111 13.79 -10.40 13.87
C GLY A 111 15.09 -9.69 14.29
N ARG A 112 16.11 -9.76 13.43
CA ARG A 112 17.30 -8.95 13.65
C ARG A 112 16.92 -7.46 13.52
N PRO A 113 17.37 -6.59 14.43
CA PRO A 113 17.14 -5.16 14.26
C PRO A 113 17.84 -4.68 12.99
N MET A 114 17.32 -3.61 12.38
CA MET A 114 18.04 -2.94 11.31
C MET A 114 19.42 -2.50 11.82
N PRO A 115 20.48 -2.61 11.00
CA PRO A 115 21.83 -2.25 11.42
C PRO A 115 22.04 -0.74 11.59
N MET A 116 20.99 0.07 11.41
CA MET A 116 21.00 1.54 11.46
C MET A 116 19.60 2.07 11.82
N THR A 117 19.52 3.35 12.20
CA THR A 117 18.23 4.01 12.46
C THR A 117 17.44 4.24 11.17
N PRO A 118 16.10 4.44 11.23
CA PRO A 118 15.31 4.78 10.05
C PRO A 118 15.81 6.03 9.32
N ALA A 119 16.27 7.05 10.04
CA ALA A 119 16.84 8.25 9.46
C ALA A 119 18.14 7.95 8.70
N GLN A 120 19.05 7.17 9.30
CA GLN A 120 20.27 6.74 8.62
C GLN A 120 19.98 5.92 7.37
N TYR A 121 19.01 4.99 7.44
CA TYR A 121 18.58 4.20 6.29
C TYR A 121 18.01 5.08 5.17
N ALA A 122 17.22 6.09 5.50
CA ALA A 122 16.69 7.02 4.51
C ALA A 122 17.81 7.73 3.72
N HIS A 123 18.98 7.95 4.31
CA HIS A 123 20.14 8.52 3.61
C HIS A 123 20.91 7.53 2.73
N THR A 124 20.68 6.21 2.85
CA THR A 124 21.37 5.20 2.02
C THR A 124 20.61 4.84 0.75
N VAL A 125 19.31 5.12 0.70
CA VAL A 125 18.47 4.83 -0.47
C VAL A 125 18.44 6.00 -1.45
N PRO A 126 18.31 5.76 -2.77
CA PRO A 126 18.19 6.84 -3.75
C PRO A 126 16.98 7.73 -3.48
N HIS A 127 17.21 9.04 -3.43
CA HIS A 127 16.14 10.03 -3.25
C HIS A 127 15.46 10.35 -4.57
N HIS A 128 14.16 10.62 -4.49
CA HIS A 128 13.34 10.99 -5.63
C HIS A 128 12.56 12.25 -5.26
N THR A 129 12.39 13.16 -6.21
CA THR A 129 11.42 14.25 -6.07
C THR A 129 10.07 13.81 -6.61
N VAL A 130 8.98 14.35 -6.06
CA VAL A 130 7.62 14.06 -6.52
C VAL A 130 6.99 15.35 -7.01
N TYR A 131 6.14 15.27 -8.04
CA TYR A 131 5.37 16.41 -8.54
C TYR A 131 3.94 16.00 -8.91
N GLY A 132 3.02 16.95 -8.84
CA GLY A 132 1.62 16.80 -9.21
C GLY A 132 1.24 17.79 -10.31
N CYS A 133 0.44 17.38 -11.29
CA CYS A 133 -0.12 18.29 -12.31
C CYS A 133 -1.60 18.02 -12.58
N LEU A 134 -2.31 19.05 -13.04
CA LEU A 134 -3.66 18.94 -13.58
C LEU A 134 -3.64 19.05 -15.10
N TYR A 135 -4.19 18.04 -15.77
CA TYR A 135 -4.38 18.04 -17.20
C TYR A 135 -5.76 18.62 -17.56
N ILE A 136 -5.77 19.88 -17.96
CA ILE A 136 -6.98 20.66 -18.26
C ILE A 136 -7.22 20.71 -19.78
N ARG A 137 -8.49 20.64 -20.18
CA ARG A 137 -8.92 20.77 -21.58
C ARG A 137 -9.96 21.87 -21.73
N ASP A 138 -10.16 22.33 -22.95
CA ASP A 138 -11.32 23.15 -23.31
C ASP A 138 -12.56 22.29 -23.68
N GLU A 139 -13.64 22.96 -24.08
CA GLU A 139 -14.90 22.33 -24.52
C GLU A 139 -14.75 21.44 -25.77
N HIS A 140 -13.66 21.60 -26.52
CA HIS A 140 -13.35 20.82 -27.72
C HIS A 140 -12.33 19.70 -27.44
N ASP A 141 -12.10 19.37 -26.16
CA ASP A 141 -11.11 18.40 -25.69
C ASP A 141 -9.66 18.74 -26.10
N ARG A 142 -9.34 20.02 -26.29
CA ARG A 142 -7.99 20.49 -26.63
C ARG A 142 -7.19 20.79 -25.36
N PRO A 143 -5.94 20.29 -25.24
CA PRO A 143 -5.09 20.56 -24.08
C PRO A 143 -4.80 22.04 -23.85
N VAL A 144 -4.94 22.49 -22.60
CA VAL A 144 -4.42 23.77 -22.12
C VAL A 144 -2.95 23.58 -21.69
N GLN A 145 -2.09 24.53 -22.05
CA GLN A 145 -0.70 24.56 -21.60
C GLN A 145 -0.30 25.98 -21.17
N LEU A 146 0.58 26.06 -20.19
CA LEU A 146 1.22 27.26 -19.67
C LEU A 146 2.67 27.31 -20.15
N ARG A 147 3.17 28.48 -20.52
CA ARG A 147 4.56 28.67 -20.94
C ARG A 147 5.39 29.20 -19.79
N SER A 148 6.38 28.43 -19.37
CA SER A 148 7.31 28.84 -18.30
C SER A 148 8.11 30.09 -18.69
N VAL A 149 8.40 30.97 -17.74
CA VAL A 149 9.38 32.05 -17.90
C VAL A 149 10.83 31.56 -17.72
N TYR A 150 11.02 30.37 -17.14
CA TYR A 150 12.33 29.80 -16.83
C TYR A 150 12.90 28.98 -17.98
N GLY A 151 14.24 28.84 -17.99
CA GLY A 151 14.97 27.94 -18.88
C GLY A 151 14.65 28.17 -20.36
N SER A 152 14.40 27.09 -21.09
CA SER A 152 14.01 27.12 -22.51
C SER A 152 12.52 27.45 -22.74
N ARG A 153 11.85 28.00 -21.71
CA ARG A 153 10.47 28.52 -21.78
C ARG A 153 9.48 27.48 -22.33
N LEU A 154 9.54 26.29 -21.76
CA LEU A 154 8.76 25.13 -22.21
C LEU A 154 7.26 25.29 -21.88
N TRP A 155 6.43 24.64 -22.70
CA TRP A 155 5.01 24.45 -22.42
C TRP A 155 4.79 23.32 -21.42
N GLN A 156 3.97 23.56 -20.40
CA GLN A 156 3.70 22.65 -19.30
C GLN A 156 2.28 22.76 -18.78
N PHE A 157 1.83 21.72 -18.08
CA PHE A 157 0.56 21.73 -17.36
C PHE A 157 0.70 22.56 -16.09
N PRO A 158 -0.41 23.08 -15.54
CA PRO A 158 -0.38 23.59 -14.18
C PRO A 158 0.05 22.49 -13.20
N GLY A 159 1.01 22.79 -12.33
CA GLY A 159 1.54 21.84 -11.36
C GLY A 159 3.03 22.00 -11.04
N GLY A 160 3.40 21.59 -9.83
CA GLY A 160 4.73 21.76 -9.27
C GLY A 160 5.16 20.59 -8.38
N ASN A 161 6.27 20.78 -7.68
CA ASN A 161 6.87 19.75 -6.83
C ASN A 161 6.16 19.64 -5.48
N LEU A 162 6.25 18.47 -4.84
CA LEU A 162 5.92 18.33 -3.42
C LEU A 162 7.00 19.05 -2.59
N ASP A 163 6.73 20.30 -2.23
CA ASP A 163 7.60 21.16 -1.41
C ASP A 163 6.94 21.63 -0.11
N ALA A 164 5.61 21.55 -0.01
CA ALA A 164 4.87 21.76 1.22
C ALA A 164 4.79 20.49 2.09
N GLN A 165 4.90 20.66 3.40
CA GLN A 165 4.84 19.53 4.35
C GLN A 165 3.44 18.94 4.41
N GLY A 166 3.35 17.62 4.21
CA GLY A 166 2.11 16.86 4.38
C GLY A 166 1.17 16.87 3.17
N GLU A 167 1.53 17.53 2.07
CA GLU A 167 0.78 17.44 0.82
C GLU A 167 0.99 16.10 0.13
N ASP A 168 -0.10 15.57 -0.42
CA ASP A 168 -0.05 14.54 -1.45
C ASP A 168 0.04 15.16 -2.87
N PRO A 169 0.36 14.39 -3.91
CA PRO A 169 0.47 14.89 -5.29
C PRO A 169 -0.79 15.56 -5.85
N LEU A 170 -1.98 15.17 -5.40
CA LEU A 170 -3.21 15.80 -5.87
C LEU A 170 -3.42 17.16 -5.17
N GLN A 171 -3.11 17.25 -3.88
CA GLN A 171 -3.13 18.51 -3.13
C GLN A 171 -2.15 19.51 -3.74
N THR A 172 -0.92 19.09 -4.03
CA THR A 172 0.08 19.92 -4.74
C THR A 172 -0.46 20.37 -6.10
N ALA A 173 -1.00 19.47 -6.92
CA ALA A 173 -1.54 19.84 -8.23
C ALA A 173 -2.68 20.88 -8.14
N ARG A 174 -3.52 20.80 -7.11
CA ARG A 174 -4.60 21.77 -6.86
C ARG A 174 -4.06 23.12 -6.38
N ARG A 175 -3.12 23.12 -5.43
CA ARG A 175 -2.47 24.34 -4.95
C ARG A 175 -1.82 25.08 -6.11
N GLU A 176 -1.00 24.37 -6.87
CA GLU A 176 -0.25 24.92 -8.01
C GLU A 176 -1.21 25.45 -9.09
N ALA A 177 -2.33 24.77 -9.36
CA ALA A 177 -3.32 25.32 -10.29
C ALA A 177 -3.91 26.66 -9.82
N VAL A 178 -4.12 26.84 -8.51
CA VAL A 178 -4.58 28.11 -7.95
C VAL A 178 -3.47 29.16 -8.00
N GLU A 179 -2.24 28.80 -7.63
CA GLU A 179 -1.09 29.72 -7.62
C GLU A 179 -0.73 30.19 -9.04
N GLU A 180 -0.56 29.27 -9.99
CA GLU A 180 -0.10 29.55 -11.34
C GLU A 180 -1.19 30.11 -12.26
N THR A 181 -2.48 29.86 -11.98
CA THR A 181 -3.57 30.24 -12.90
C THR A 181 -4.74 30.99 -12.27
N GLY A 182 -4.83 31.04 -10.93
CA GLY A 182 -5.97 31.59 -10.20
C GLY A 182 -7.24 30.74 -10.29
N LEU A 183 -7.18 29.51 -10.82
CA LEU A 183 -8.34 28.65 -11.00
C LEU A 183 -8.48 27.64 -9.86
N GLU A 184 -9.60 27.70 -9.15
CA GLU A 184 -10.05 26.64 -8.26
C GLU A 184 -10.89 25.61 -9.04
N LEU A 185 -10.33 24.41 -9.23
CA LEU A 185 -11.03 23.33 -9.92
C LEU A 185 -11.78 22.44 -8.92
N GLY A 186 -13.11 22.37 -9.06
CA GLY A 186 -14.00 21.52 -8.25
C GLY A 186 -13.86 20.03 -8.57
N LEU A 187 -12.67 19.46 -8.36
CA LEU A 187 -12.35 18.07 -8.64
C LEU A 187 -12.43 17.29 -7.34
N ASP A 188 -13.53 16.61 -7.00
CA ASP A 188 -13.60 15.85 -5.73
C ASP A 188 -12.58 14.69 -5.71
N THR A 189 -12.59 13.84 -6.74
CA THR A 189 -11.65 12.73 -6.92
C THR A 189 -11.32 12.56 -8.40
N PRO A 190 -10.37 13.32 -8.95
CA PRO A 190 -10.04 13.25 -10.37
C PRO A 190 -9.36 11.92 -10.73
N LYS A 191 -9.61 11.45 -11.95
CA LYS A 191 -8.95 10.25 -12.49
C LYS A 191 -7.45 10.52 -12.63
N LEU A 192 -6.60 9.63 -12.11
CA LEU A 192 -5.18 9.62 -12.45
C LEU A 192 -5.02 9.20 -13.92
N LEU A 193 -4.34 10.02 -14.71
CA LEU A 193 -4.11 9.76 -16.14
C LEU A 193 -2.71 9.22 -16.43
N LEU A 194 -1.70 9.68 -15.70
CA LEU A 194 -0.33 9.27 -15.95
C LEU A 194 0.48 9.23 -14.65
N THR A 195 1.21 8.13 -14.44
CA THR A 195 2.37 8.08 -13.56
C THR A 195 3.62 8.19 -14.42
N HIS A 196 4.40 9.25 -14.21
CA HIS A 196 5.57 9.58 -15.01
C HIS A 196 6.84 9.41 -14.18
N PHE A 197 7.71 8.47 -14.55
CA PHE A 197 9.04 8.35 -13.97
C PHE A 197 10.06 9.04 -14.87
N LEU A 198 10.87 9.91 -14.28
CA LEU A 198 11.92 10.63 -14.95
C LEU A 198 13.26 10.30 -14.32
N HIS A 199 14.16 9.71 -15.10
CA HIS A 199 15.51 9.41 -14.65
C HIS A 199 16.34 10.68 -14.42
N ALA A 200 17.10 10.67 -13.33
CA ALA A 200 18.15 11.63 -13.05
C ALA A 200 19.13 11.71 -14.22
N GLY A 201 19.80 12.85 -14.33
CA GLY A 201 20.78 13.12 -15.37
C GLY A 201 21.58 14.37 -15.06
N PRO A 202 22.46 14.81 -15.97
CA PRO A 202 23.45 15.86 -15.68
C PRO A 202 22.86 17.19 -15.18
N ARG A 203 21.60 17.49 -15.55
CA ARG A 203 20.91 18.72 -15.16
C ARG A 203 20.05 18.58 -13.89
N LEU A 204 19.58 17.37 -13.59
CA LEU A 204 18.66 17.09 -12.49
C LEU A 204 19.18 15.85 -11.74
N PRO A 205 19.82 16.02 -10.58
CA PRO A 205 20.58 14.96 -9.93
C PRO A 205 19.72 13.88 -9.26
N LEU A 206 18.41 14.12 -9.12
CA LEU A 206 17.45 13.19 -8.52
C LEU A 206 16.48 12.69 -9.57
N ASN A 207 16.11 11.42 -9.47
CA ASN A 207 14.98 10.88 -10.21
C ASN A 207 13.70 11.62 -9.78
N LYS A 208 12.71 11.68 -10.65
CA LYS A 208 11.46 12.41 -10.40
C LYS A 208 10.25 11.54 -10.72
N VAL A 209 9.26 11.54 -9.84
CA VAL A 209 7.98 10.84 -10.01
C VAL A 209 6.88 11.87 -10.16
N GLY A 210 6.11 11.77 -11.23
CA GLY A 210 5.00 12.65 -11.55
C GLY A 210 3.67 11.93 -11.49
N LEU A 211 2.67 12.59 -10.91
CA LEU A 211 1.28 12.15 -10.98
C LEU A 211 0.47 13.23 -11.70
N ILE A 212 -0.15 12.85 -12.81
CA ILE A 212 -0.94 13.78 -13.62
C ILE A 212 -2.40 13.35 -13.54
N PHE A 213 -3.24 14.24 -13.03
CA PHE A 213 -4.66 14.01 -12.82
C PHE A 213 -5.51 14.69 -13.90
N ASP A 214 -6.68 14.13 -14.18
CA ASP A 214 -7.65 14.77 -15.08
C ASP A 214 -8.21 16.04 -14.41
N GLY A 215 -7.81 17.19 -14.95
CA GLY A 215 -8.27 18.52 -14.51
C GLY A 215 -9.65 18.89 -15.05
N GLY A 216 -10.25 18.03 -15.88
CA GLY A 216 -11.56 18.25 -16.48
C GLY A 216 -11.54 19.11 -17.74
N ARG A 217 -12.74 19.47 -18.18
CA ARG A 217 -12.99 20.39 -19.30
C ARG A 217 -13.52 21.71 -18.77
N LEU A 218 -12.95 22.81 -19.24
CA LEU A 218 -13.34 24.17 -18.88
C LEU A 218 -13.97 24.89 -20.06
N THR A 219 -14.98 25.71 -19.77
CA THR A 219 -15.60 26.59 -20.76
C THR A 219 -14.66 27.72 -21.17
N ALA A 220 -14.92 28.33 -22.33
CA ALA A 220 -14.20 29.54 -22.73
C ALA A 220 -14.25 30.66 -21.67
N GLU A 221 -15.38 30.79 -20.95
CA GLU A 221 -15.52 31.75 -19.85
C GLU A 221 -14.61 31.39 -18.67
N GLN A 222 -14.56 30.12 -18.26
CA GLN A 222 -13.69 29.65 -17.18
C GLN A 222 -12.21 29.85 -17.54
N LEU A 223 -11.80 29.52 -18.76
CA LEU A 223 -10.43 29.75 -19.25
C LEU A 223 -10.10 31.24 -19.32
N GLY A 224 -11.05 32.11 -19.66
CA GLY A 224 -10.88 33.57 -19.64
C GLY A 224 -10.58 34.15 -18.25
N ARG A 225 -10.82 33.39 -17.18
CA ARG A 225 -10.48 33.76 -15.80
C ARG A 225 -9.04 33.44 -15.42
N ILE A 226 -8.29 32.72 -16.26
CA ILE A 226 -6.86 32.43 -15.99
C ILE A 226 -6.10 33.75 -15.77
N ARG A 227 -5.43 33.84 -14.63
CA ARG A 227 -4.48 34.90 -14.27
C ARG A 227 -3.17 34.21 -13.94
N LEU A 228 -2.20 34.35 -14.84
CA LEU A 228 -0.89 33.72 -14.66
C LEU A 228 -0.12 34.40 -13.56
N ASP A 229 0.59 33.63 -12.73
CA ASP A 229 1.66 34.17 -11.93
C ASP A 229 2.82 34.59 -12.86
N PRO A 230 3.11 35.89 -13.01
CA PRO A 230 4.17 36.36 -13.89
C PRO A 230 5.58 35.94 -13.44
N ALA A 231 5.75 35.49 -12.20
CA ALA A 231 7.01 34.91 -11.74
C ALA A 231 7.30 33.55 -12.37
N GLU A 232 6.26 32.83 -12.83
CA GLU A 232 6.37 31.45 -13.29
C GLU A 232 5.99 31.26 -14.76
N HIS A 233 4.94 31.95 -15.24
CA HIS A 233 4.44 31.81 -16.61
C HIS A 233 4.02 33.15 -17.20
N ASP A 234 4.24 33.30 -18.51
CA ASP A 234 3.88 34.53 -19.23
C ASP A 234 2.90 34.33 -20.38
N MET A 235 2.47 33.10 -20.62
CA MET A 235 1.47 32.79 -21.63
C MET A 235 0.75 31.48 -21.31
N TRP A 236 -0.52 31.41 -21.67
CA TRP A 236 -1.26 30.15 -21.77
C TRP A 236 -1.88 30.05 -23.16
N ALA A 237 -2.05 28.82 -23.63
CA ALA A 237 -2.66 28.57 -24.93
C ALA A 237 -3.43 27.24 -24.94
N VAL A 238 -4.33 27.13 -25.91
CA VAL A 238 -5.14 25.94 -26.19
C VAL A 238 -4.97 25.59 -27.65
N HIS A 239 -4.47 24.39 -27.92
CA HIS A 239 -4.27 23.89 -29.27
C HIS A 239 -4.62 22.42 -29.38
N ASP A 240 -4.84 21.95 -30.61
CA ASP A 240 -4.93 20.51 -30.88
C ASP A 240 -3.57 19.81 -30.73
N LEU A 241 -3.58 18.47 -30.76
CA LEU A 241 -2.37 17.68 -30.59
C LEU A 241 -1.35 17.88 -31.71
N ALA A 242 -1.79 18.06 -32.95
CA ALA A 242 -0.88 18.27 -34.08
C ALA A 242 -0.09 19.57 -33.93
N THR A 243 -0.76 20.64 -33.47
CA THR A 243 -0.12 21.92 -33.19
C THR A 243 0.82 21.80 -31.99
N TRP A 244 0.40 21.11 -30.91
CA TRP A 244 1.28 20.88 -29.76
C TRP A 244 2.53 20.09 -30.12
N GLN A 245 2.43 19.12 -31.03
CA GLN A 245 3.57 18.37 -31.53
C GLN A 245 4.60 19.27 -32.21
N GLY A 246 4.16 20.32 -32.92
CA GLY A 246 5.03 21.31 -33.54
C GLY A 246 5.63 22.33 -32.57
N LEU A 247 4.95 22.62 -31.46
CA LEU A 247 5.36 23.63 -30.47
C LEU A 247 6.23 23.07 -29.33
N MET A 248 6.17 21.77 -29.07
CA MET A 248 6.85 21.13 -27.95
C MET A 248 8.10 20.38 -28.38
N ALA A 249 9.10 20.34 -27.49
CA ALA A 249 10.18 19.38 -27.61
C ALA A 249 9.60 17.94 -27.59
N PRO A 250 10.18 16.98 -28.33
CA PRO A 250 9.63 15.64 -28.49
C PRO A 250 9.27 14.94 -27.18
N ARG A 251 10.07 15.13 -26.12
CA ARG A 251 9.82 14.54 -24.81
C ARG A 251 8.62 15.15 -24.08
N ALA A 252 8.43 16.47 -24.17
CA ALA A 252 7.27 17.14 -23.60
C ALA A 252 5.98 16.71 -24.33
N PHE A 253 6.04 16.60 -25.66
CA PHE A 253 4.94 16.09 -26.45
C PHE A 253 4.62 14.62 -26.15
N ALA A 254 5.63 13.74 -26.02
CA ALA A 254 5.42 12.34 -25.68
C ALA A 254 4.66 12.16 -24.35
N ARG A 255 4.91 13.03 -23.37
CA ARG A 255 4.16 13.07 -22.11
C ARG A 255 2.70 13.47 -22.35
N LEU A 256 2.45 14.52 -23.15
CA LEU A 256 1.10 14.97 -23.49
C LEU A 256 0.32 13.90 -24.26
N ASP A 257 0.92 13.27 -25.26
CA ASP A 257 0.30 12.21 -26.04
C ASP A 257 -0.06 11.01 -25.16
N ALA A 258 0.86 10.56 -24.28
CA ALA A 258 0.57 9.48 -23.33
C ALA A 258 -0.63 9.78 -22.42
N ILE A 259 -0.78 11.03 -21.95
CA ILE A 259 -1.93 11.46 -21.16
C ILE A 259 -3.23 11.39 -21.97
N GLU A 260 -3.20 11.80 -23.24
CA GLU A 260 -4.37 11.76 -24.12
C GLU A 260 -4.78 10.34 -24.50
N GLN A 261 -3.82 9.46 -24.75
CA GLN A 261 -4.11 8.03 -24.94
C GLN A 261 -4.74 7.42 -23.68
N ALA A 262 -4.17 7.70 -22.50
CA ALA A 262 -4.68 7.22 -21.21
C ALA A 262 -6.09 7.74 -20.89
N ARG A 263 -6.36 9.01 -21.24
CA ARG A 263 -7.69 9.60 -21.08
C ARG A 263 -8.73 8.92 -21.96
N ARG A 264 -8.39 8.62 -23.21
CA ARG A 264 -9.29 7.98 -24.20
C ARG A 264 -9.45 6.46 -23.99
N GLY A 265 -8.57 5.85 -23.20
CA GLY A 265 -8.59 4.42 -22.86
C GLY A 265 -8.96 4.11 -21.40
N GLU A 266 -8.73 2.86 -21.00
CA GLU A 266 -9.21 2.27 -19.73
C GLU A 266 -8.20 2.30 -18.57
N GLY A 267 -7.33 3.30 -18.46
CA GLY A 267 -6.51 3.40 -17.24
C GLY A 267 -5.44 4.47 -17.24
N PRO A 268 -4.84 4.74 -16.06
CA PRO A 268 -3.62 5.54 -16.00
C PRO A 268 -2.50 4.85 -16.78
N ALA A 269 -1.79 5.60 -17.61
CA ALA A 269 -0.57 5.11 -18.25
C ALA A 269 0.63 5.22 -17.30
N TYR A 270 1.63 4.37 -17.53
CA TYR A 270 2.96 4.52 -16.95
C TYR A 270 3.95 4.89 -18.05
N LEU A 271 4.71 5.96 -17.83
CA LEU A 271 5.69 6.46 -18.78
C LEU A 271 7.04 6.68 -18.10
N THR A 272 8.11 6.22 -18.72
CA THR A 272 9.49 6.47 -18.27
C THR A 272 10.23 7.32 -19.30
N THR A 273 10.81 8.44 -18.86
CA THR A 273 11.65 9.31 -19.71
C THR A 273 12.99 9.63 -19.03
N HIS A 274 13.93 10.22 -19.78
CA HIS A 274 15.28 10.57 -19.31
C HIS A 274 15.50 12.09 -19.42
N THR A 275 16.24 12.67 -18.46
CA THR A 275 16.43 14.13 -18.33
C THR A 275 17.23 14.76 -19.45
#